data_AF-A0A358R123-F1
#
_entry.id   AF-A0A358R123-F1
#
_cell.length_a   1.000
_cell.length_b   1.000
_cell.length_c   1.000
_cell.angle_alpha   90.00
_cell.angle_beta   90.00
_cell.angle_gamma   90.00
#
_symmetry.space_group_name_H-M   'P 1'
#
loop_
_entity.id
_entity.type
_entity.pdbx_description
1 polymer ?
#
loop_
_entity_poly.entity_id
_entity_poly.type
_entity_poly.pdbx_seq_one_letter_code
_entity_poly.pdbx_strand_id
1 'polypeptide(L)'
;MSTTYAREWLSMCPVWPWAKKLIIEEALSMPNNNNFNNDTMMVEPQDLRCMRIKVPVVLAEEEAQVVVDTTFCLPELAKKVDHIDIMVRDLEADPVFVHENDSTWNLSMSKKWPHNIHNFPGGRAFVKKVVVHGTLHKQIYYVNQEDQVKHVGEDIPFTKTIDLTEPEPVMDIDDVEIQFHGTRADVTWDLVRASRLQQTGVVIVRVKISEQRQIMVAVCPGEACPTNRNLLRDPGFEQWIGDTPLLWGATNVFRASNDLVRTGAHAAGLGLDPTLPAAVFQTTRRINTDFVYRLCFWARKLAPALTPECDFTLEAQVTFFDSDHNQIDVQSQSWSDDQVPFNYKQFCLDVGPVNDGVSYALVRIAMHVPVGATPPNNCQVIVDDASLVCIRRR
;
A
#
# COMPACT_ATOMS: atom_id res chain seq x y z
N MET A 1 40.43 6.89 -17.18
CA MET A 1 40.66 5.49 -16.80
C MET A 1 39.36 4.72 -16.94
N SER A 2 39.39 3.70 -17.81
CA SER A 2 38.56 2.49 -17.84
C SER A 2 37.03 2.62 -17.70
N THR A 3 36.36 2.60 -18.85
CA THR A 3 34.94 2.30 -19.11
C THR A 3 34.46 0.91 -18.63
N THR A 4 35.29 0.21 -17.86
CA THR A 4 35.05 -1.17 -17.40
C THR A 4 34.33 -1.22 -16.04
N TYR A 5 34.50 -0.22 -15.16
CA TYR A 5 33.86 -0.20 -13.83
C TYR A 5 32.38 0.21 -13.83
N ALA A 6 31.93 0.94 -14.86
CA ALA A 6 30.52 1.35 -14.98
C ALA A 6 29.59 0.20 -15.42
N ARG A 7 30.14 -0.92 -15.91
CA ARG A 7 29.36 -2.09 -16.32
C ARG A 7 29.03 -3.04 -15.17
N GLU A 8 29.80 -3.05 -14.08
CA GLU A 8 29.58 -3.97 -12.96
C GLU A 8 28.54 -3.48 -11.94
N TRP A 9 28.27 -2.16 -11.86
CA TRP A 9 27.21 -1.64 -10.98
C TRP A 9 25.79 -1.70 -11.57
N LEU A 10 25.66 -1.92 -12.87
CA LEU A 10 24.38 -1.99 -13.57
C LEU A 10 23.77 -3.42 -13.60
N SER A 11 24.42 -4.42 -13.00
CA SER A 11 23.93 -5.80 -12.95
C SER A 11 23.19 -6.18 -11.66
N MET A 12 23.05 -5.28 -10.68
CA MET A 12 22.50 -5.60 -9.35
C MET A 12 21.14 -4.97 -9.03
N CYS A 13 20.53 -4.25 -9.99
CA CYS A 13 19.12 -3.85 -9.93
C CYS A 13 18.47 -4.14 -11.28
N PRO A 14 17.27 -4.75 -11.35
CA PRO A 14 16.55 -4.96 -12.60
C PRO A 14 15.93 -3.63 -13.04
N VAL A 15 16.76 -2.69 -13.49
CA VAL A 15 16.29 -1.44 -14.09
C VAL A 15 16.16 -1.67 -15.61
N TRP A 16 14.93 -1.79 -16.11
CA TRP A 16 14.47 -0.75 -17.03
C TRP A 16 15.39 -0.30 -18.18
N PRO A 17 15.50 -0.94 -19.37
CA PRO A 17 16.29 -0.39 -20.48
C PRO A 17 15.88 1.04 -20.91
N TRP A 18 14.64 1.46 -20.63
CA TRP A 18 14.15 2.82 -20.91
C TRP A 18 14.65 3.89 -19.93
N ALA A 19 15.00 3.53 -18.69
CA ALA A 19 15.56 4.46 -17.71
C ALA A 19 16.99 4.91 -18.08
N LYS A 20 17.73 4.07 -18.83
CA LYS A 20 19.03 4.44 -19.39
C LYS A 20 18.93 5.50 -20.48
N LYS A 21 17.79 5.59 -21.20
CA LYS A 21 17.63 6.51 -22.33
C LYS A 21 17.23 7.92 -21.89
N LEU A 22 16.39 8.03 -20.84
CA LEU A 22 15.99 9.34 -20.29
C LEU A 22 17.18 10.12 -19.72
N ILE A 23 18.09 9.43 -19.03
CA ILE A 23 19.30 10.05 -18.43
C ILE A 23 20.28 10.55 -19.52
N ILE A 24 20.30 9.91 -20.69
CA ILE A 24 21.19 10.29 -21.81
C ILE A 24 20.58 11.40 -22.67
N GLU A 25 19.27 11.42 -22.88
CA GLU A 25 18.59 12.43 -23.72
C GLU A 25 18.45 13.79 -23.03
N GLU A 26 18.27 13.86 -21.69
CA GLU A 26 18.31 15.14 -20.97
C GLU A 26 19.71 15.75 -20.93
N ALA A 27 20.78 14.93 -20.91
CA ALA A 27 22.16 15.39 -20.92
C ALA A 27 22.59 16.02 -22.27
N LEU A 28 21.87 15.74 -23.36
CA LEU A 28 22.16 16.25 -24.71
C LEU A 28 21.33 17.49 -25.09
N SER A 29 20.47 18.00 -24.20
CA SER A 29 19.59 19.16 -24.48
C SER A 29 20.01 20.48 -23.83
N MET A 30 21.13 20.52 -23.10
CA MET A 30 21.62 21.76 -22.48
C MET A 30 22.29 22.69 -23.51
N PRO A 31 21.98 24.01 -23.51
CA PRO A 31 22.61 24.95 -24.43
C PRO A 31 24.10 25.11 -24.10
N ASN A 32 24.95 24.98 -25.12
CA ASN A 32 26.38 25.24 -25.05
C ASN A 32 26.65 26.69 -24.63
N ASN A 33 26.89 26.90 -23.34
CA ASN A 33 27.46 28.15 -22.85
C ASN A 33 28.83 27.85 -22.22
N ASN A 34 29.88 28.18 -22.96
CA ASN A 34 31.28 27.91 -22.63
C ASN A 34 31.79 28.81 -21.51
N ASN A 35 31.25 28.70 -20.29
CA ASN A 35 31.80 29.36 -19.09
C ASN A 35 31.24 28.73 -17.80
N PHE A 36 31.57 27.45 -17.54
CA PHE A 36 31.35 26.87 -16.22
C PHE A 36 32.66 26.35 -15.65
N ASN A 37 33.06 26.97 -14.53
CA ASN A 37 34.13 26.52 -13.65
C ASN A 37 33.86 25.09 -13.17
N ASN A 38 34.94 24.36 -12.91
CA ASN A 38 34.97 22.98 -12.38
C ASN A 38 34.35 22.86 -10.98
N ASP A 39 33.02 22.96 -10.88
CA ASP A 39 32.27 22.39 -9.76
C ASP A 39 31.50 21.19 -10.30
N THR A 40 32.16 20.03 -10.26
CA THR A 40 31.50 18.73 -10.36
C THR A 40 30.49 18.62 -9.22
N MET A 41 29.24 18.99 -9.49
CA MET A 41 28.08 18.51 -8.74
C MET A 41 28.05 16.98 -8.90
N MET A 42 28.63 16.27 -7.94
CA MET A 42 28.22 14.90 -7.68
C MET A 42 26.81 14.99 -7.13
N VAL A 43 25.81 14.79 -8.00
CA VAL A 43 24.46 14.49 -7.55
C VAL A 43 24.55 13.10 -6.93
N GLU A 44 24.60 13.06 -5.61
CA GLU A 44 24.48 11.82 -4.84
C GLU A 44 23.23 11.06 -5.32
N PRO A 45 23.33 9.75 -5.62
CA PRO A 45 22.18 9.00 -6.09
C PRO A 45 21.11 9.04 -4.99
N GLN A 46 20.01 9.75 -5.25
CA GLN A 46 18.88 9.72 -4.33
C GLN A 46 18.45 8.27 -4.19
N ASP A 47 18.51 7.74 -2.96
CA ASP A 47 17.99 6.42 -2.62
C ASP A 47 16.49 6.36 -2.95
N LEU A 48 16.19 5.88 -4.16
CA LEU A 48 14.82 5.63 -4.59
C LEU A 48 14.27 4.50 -3.74
N ARG A 49 13.34 4.82 -2.85
CA ARG A 49 12.64 3.81 -2.05
C ARG A 49 11.66 3.09 -2.98
N CYS A 50 11.88 1.81 -3.21
CA CYS A 50 10.93 1.01 -3.97
C CYS A 50 9.81 0.52 -3.05
N MET A 51 8.55 0.71 -3.46
CA MET A 51 7.38 0.14 -2.78
C MET A 51 6.63 -0.78 -3.74
N ARG A 52 6.04 -1.84 -3.19
CA ARG A 52 5.17 -2.75 -3.95
C ARG A 52 3.73 -2.23 -3.89
N ILE A 53 3.10 -2.04 -5.04
CA ILE A 53 1.69 -1.65 -5.15
C ILE A 53 0.91 -2.69 -5.94
N LYS A 54 -0.37 -2.89 -5.61
CA LYS A 54 -1.32 -3.69 -6.40
C LYS A 54 -2.11 -2.74 -7.30
N VAL A 55 -2.05 -2.93 -8.61
CA VAL A 55 -2.72 -2.06 -9.61
C VAL A 55 -3.47 -2.90 -10.65
N PRO A 56 -4.67 -2.44 -11.08
CA PRO A 56 -5.37 -3.05 -12.21
C PRO A 56 -4.71 -2.63 -13.51
N VAL A 57 -4.14 -3.59 -14.24
CA VAL A 57 -3.59 -3.38 -15.58
C VAL A 57 -4.67 -3.73 -16.59
N VAL A 58 -5.09 -2.77 -17.41
CA VAL A 58 -6.10 -2.99 -18.45
C VAL A 58 -5.48 -3.79 -19.59
N LEU A 59 -6.02 -4.97 -19.87
CA LEU A 59 -5.60 -5.84 -20.96
C LEU A 59 -6.30 -5.40 -22.26
N ALA A 60 -7.63 -5.34 -22.23
CA ALA A 60 -8.44 -4.96 -23.38
C ALA A 60 -9.73 -4.25 -22.96
N GLU A 61 -10.29 -3.49 -23.89
CA GLU A 61 -11.59 -2.88 -23.78
C GLU A 61 -12.29 -3.01 -25.13
N GLU A 62 -13.43 -3.69 -25.16
CA GLU A 62 -14.14 -4.03 -26.38
C GLU A 62 -15.64 -3.75 -26.23
N GLU A 63 -16.28 -3.40 -27.34
CA GLU A 63 -17.73 -3.17 -27.40
C GLU A 63 -18.36 -4.15 -28.38
N ALA A 64 -19.48 -4.76 -27.98
CA ALA A 64 -20.18 -5.73 -28.80
C ALA A 64 -21.70 -5.47 -28.80
N GLN A 65 -22.29 -5.70 -29.97
CA GLN A 65 -23.73 -5.67 -30.17
C GLN A 65 -24.28 -7.10 -30.24
N VAL A 66 -25.40 -7.31 -29.55
CA VAL A 66 -26.21 -8.53 -29.55
C VAL A 66 -27.59 -8.18 -30.08
N VAL A 67 -28.02 -8.84 -31.14
CA VAL A 67 -29.37 -8.69 -31.69
C VAL A 67 -30.18 -9.92 -31.29
N VAL A 68 -31.36 -9.67 -30.72
CA VAL A 68 -32.25 -10.67 -30.15
C VAL A 68 -33.61 -10.53 -30.82
N ASP A 69 -33.87 -11.40 -31.79
CA ASP A 69 -35.17 -11.48 -32.48
C ASP A 69 -36.09 -12.47 -31.78
N THR A 70 -37.25 -12.00 -31.32
CA THR A 70 -38.26 -12.84 -30.68
C THR A 70 -39.65 -12.62 -31.26
N THR A 71 -40.48 -13.66 -31.15
CA THR A 71 -41.91 -13.58 -31.38
C THR A 71 -42.61 -13.96 -30.09
N PHE A 72 -43.31 -13.00 -29.49
CA PHE A 72 -44.05 -13.21 -28.26
C PHE A 72 -45.55 -13.34 -28.55
N CYS A 73 -46.17 -14.35 -27.95
CA CYS A 73 -47.61 -14.53 -27.98
C CYS A 73 -48.23 -13.86 -26.75
N LEU A 74 -48.99 -12.79 -26.95
CA LEU A 74 -49.69 -12.12 -25.87
C LEU A 74 -50.76 -13.05 -25.27
N PRO A 75 -50.92 -13.05 -23.94
CA PRO A 75 -51.88 -13.93 -23.26
C PRO A 75 -53.35 -13.59 -23.58
N GLU A 76 -53.59 -12.35 -24.02
CA GLU A 76 -54.90 -11.84 -24.43
C GLU A 76 -54.77 -11.11 -25.78
N LEU A 77 -55.90 -10.93 -26.48
CA LEU A 77 -55.93 -10.17 -27.73
C LEU A 77 -55.69 -8.68 -27.44
N ALA A 78 -54.64 -8.12 -28.01
CA ALA A 78 -54.31 -6.70 -27.96
C ALA A 78 -54.85 -5.93 -29.17
N LYS A 79 -55.29 -4.70 -28.88
CA LYS A 79 -55.65 -3.69 -29.87
C LYS A 79 -54.42 -2.90 -30.32
N LYS A 80 -53.54 -2.56 -29.37
CA LYS A 80 -52.22 -1.94 -29.63
C LYS A 80 -51.24 -2.29 -28.51
N VAL A 81 -49.94 -2.25 -28.85
CA VAL A 81 -48.86 -2.15 -27.88
C VAL A 81 -48.54 -0.68 -27.67
N ASP A 82 -48.43 -0.25 -26.41
CA ASP A 82 -48.19 1.15 -26.07
C ASP A 82 -46.69 1.46 -26.04
N HIS A 83 -45.95 0.74 -25.20
CA HIS A 83 -44.50 0.78 -25.12
C HIS A 83 -43.96 -0.52 -24.50
N ILE A 84 -42.66 -0.74 -24.62
CA ILE A 84 -41.95 -1.87 -24.01
C ILE A 84 -40.78 -1.31 -23.23
N ASP A 85 -40.78 -1.52 -21.92
CA ASP A 85 -39.64 -1.20 -21.07
C ASP A 85 -38.66 -2.35 -21.08
N ILE A 86 -37.36 -2.05 -21.11
CA ILE A 86 -36.31 -3.06 -21.21
C ILE A 86 -35.22 -2.83 -20.18
N MET A 87 -34.66 -3.92 -19.68
CA MET A 87 -33.54 -3.92 -18.75
C MET A 87 -32.64 -5.12 -19.03
N VAL A 88 -31.33 -4.91 -19.00
CA VAL A 88 -30.37 -6.02 -19.00
C VAL A 88 -30.15 -6.45 -17.55
N ARG A 89 -30.37 -7.73 -17.27
CA ARG A 89 -30.18 -8.36 -15.96
C ARG A 89 -29.14 -9.48 -16.06
N ASP A 90 -28.62 -9.87 -14.90
CA ASP A 90 -27.73 -11.04 -14.73
C ASP A 90 -26.55 -11.03 -15.72
N LEU A 91 -26.01 -9.84 -15.96
CA LEU A 91 -24.92 -9.64 -16.92
C LEU A 91 -23.60 -10.09 -16.31
N GLU A 92 -23.04 -11.14 -16.89
CA GLU A 92 -21.83 -11.81 -16.44
C GLU A 92 -20.93 -12.11 -17.64
N ALA A 93 -19.64 -12.28 -17.38
CA ALA A 93 -18.65 -12.54 -18.42
C ALA A 93 -17.57 -13.50 -17.94
N ASP A 94 -17.28 -14.48 -18.79
CA ASP A 94 -16.24 -15.46 -18.56
C ASP A 94 -15.08 -15.27 -19.56
N PRO A 95 -13.85 -15.04 -19.09
CA PRO A 95 -12.69 -15.00 -19.96
C PRO A 95 -12.34 -16.40 -20.47
N VAL A 96 -11.98 -16.49 -21.75
CA VAL A 96 -11.48 -17.71 -22.37
C VAL A 96 -9.97 -17.60 -22.49
N PHE A 97 -9.28 -18.42 -21.69
CA PHE A 97 -7.83 -18.51 -21.70
C PHE A 97 -7.34 -19.59 -22.65
N VAL A 98 -6.29 -19.26 -23.39
CA VAL A 98 -5.52 -20.20 -24.19
C VAL A 98 -4.21 -20.46 -23.44
N HIS A 99 -3.99 -21.72 -23.08
CA HIS A 99 -2.72 -22.19 -22.53
C HIS A 99 -1.88 -22.78 -23.65
N GLU A 100 -0.66 -22.29 -23.84
CA GLU A 100 0.24 -22.81 -24.87
C GLU A 100 1.46 -23.52 -24.29
N ASN A 101 1.79 -24.69 -24.84
CA ASN A 101 3.08 -25.36 -24.62
C ASN A 101 4.12 -24.79 -25.60
N ASP A 102 5.33 -24.54 -25.11
CA ASP A 102 6.41 -23.72 -25.71
C ASP A 102 6.93 -24.04 -27.14
N SER A 103 6.33 -24.92 -27.95
CA SER A 103 7.08 -25.56 -29.05
C SER A 103 6.70 -25.29 -30.52
N THR A 104 5.67 -24.52 -30.92
CA THR A 104 5.40 -24.42 -32.39
C THR A 104 4.79 -23.14 -33.00
N TRP A 105 4.55 -22.04 -32.28
CA TRP A 105 3.84 -20.88 -32.86
C TRP A 105 4.49 -19.51 -32.63
N ASN A 106 4.49 -18.67 -33.67
CA ASN A 106 4.80 -17.24 -33.58
C ASN A 106 3.52 -16.49 -33.18
N LEU A 107 3.38 -16.15 -31.90
CA LEU A 107 2.28 -15.31 -31.44
C LEU A 107 2.48 -13.86 -31.90
N SER A 108 1.50 -13.33 -32.62
CA SER A 108 1.35 -11.89 -32.85
C SER A 108 0.80 -11.26 -31.58
N MET A 109 1.69 -10.90 -30.66
CA MET A 109 1.33 -10.16 -29.43
C MET A 109 1.01 -8.71 -29.75
N SER A 110 0.23 -8.08 -28.87
CA SER A 110 0.02 -6.64 -28.96
C SER A 110 1.33 -5.87 -28.86
N LYS A 111 1.50 -4.88 -29.75
CA LYS A 111 2.65 -3.95 -29.73
C LYS A 111 2.68 -3.08 -28.47
N LYS A 112 1.63 -3.10 -27.64
CA LYS A 112 1.53 -2.39 -26.35
C LYS A 112 2.59 -2.80 -25.33
N TRP A 113 3.26 -3.95 -25.50
CA TRP A 113 4.20 -4.50 -24.52
C TRP A 113 5.67 -4.53 -25.02
N PRO A 114 6.32 -3.38 -25.28
CA PRO A 114 7.58 -3.37 -26.03
C PRO A 114 8.81 -3.92 -25.30
N HIS A 115 8.81 -4.10 -23.97
CA HIS A 115 10.05 -4.40 -23.23
C HIS A 115 10.00 -5.44 -22.10
N ASN A 116 8.86 -6.09 -21.83
CA ASN A 116 8.64 -6.73 -20.52
C ASN A 116 8.44 -8.26 -20.54
N ILE A 117 8.80 -8.96 -21.62
CA ILE A 117 8.33 -10.33 -21.85
C ILE A 117 9.41 -11.42 -21.71
N HIS A 118 10.68 -11.06 -21.51
CA HIS A 118 11.76 -12.06 -21.55
C HIS A 118 11.78 -13.06 -20.39
N ASN A 119 11.04 -12.84 -19.29
CA ASN A 119 10.94 -13.79 -18.18
C ASN A 119 9.51 -13.83 -17.62
N PHE A 120 8.61 -14.55 -18.27
CA PHE A 120 7.36 -15.02 -17.66
C PHE A 120 7.60 -16.42 -17.08
N PRO A 121 7.70 -16.59 -15.74
CA PRO A 121 7.93 -17.90 -15.11
C PRO A 121 6.66 -18.77 -15.01
N GLY A 122 5.47 -18.20 -15.25
CA GLY A 122 4.20 -18.92 -15.34
C GLY A 122 3.88 -19.26 -16.79
N GLY A 123 3.27 -20.42 -17.04
CA GLY A 123 2.85 -20.84 -18.37
C GLY A 123 2.10 -19.72 -19.10
N ARG A 124 2.36 -19.56 -20.40
CA ARG A 124 1.87 -18.43 -21.20
C ARG A 124 0.37 -18.57 -21.42
N ALA A 125 -0.43 -18.07 -20.47
CA ALA A 125 -1.86 -17.93 -20.62
C ALA A 125 -2.16 -16.63 -21.36
N PHE A 126 -3.02 -16.71 -22.37
CA PHE A 126 -3.49 -15.55 -23.12
C PHE A 126 -5.00 -15.48 -23.03
N VAL A 127 -5.52 -14.29 -22.77
CA VAL A 127 -6.94 -14.02 -22.98
C VAL A 127 -7.13 -13.58 -24.42
N LYS A 128 -8.06 -14.23 -25.12
CA LYS A 128 -8.39 -13.90 -26.52
C LYS A 128 -9.88 -13.67 -26.74
N LYS A 129 -10.72 -14.30 -25.94
CA LYS A 129 -12.16 -14.18 -26.06
C LYS A 129 -12.78 -13.99 -24.69
N VAL A 130 -13.92 -13.34 -24.66
CA VAL A 130 -14.80 -13.27 -23.50
C VAL A 130 -16.18 -13.73 -23.93
N VAL A 131 -16.77 -14.62 -23.16
CA VAL A 131 -18.18 -15.02 -23.33
C VAL A 131 -19.00 -14.19 -22.37
N VAL A 132 -19.88 -13.36 -22.90
CA VAL A 132 -20.82 -12.55 -22.13
C VAL A 132 -22.18 -13.21 -22.18
N HIS A 133 -22.82 -13.36 -21.03
CA HIS A 133 -24.20 -13.83 -20.91
C HIS A 133 -25.02 -12.90 -20.03
N GLY A 134 -26.33 -12.89 -20.28
CA GLY A 134 -27.28 -12.13 -19.48
C GLY A 134 -28.70 -12.32 -19.98
N THR A 135 -29.63 -11.61 -19.35
CA THR A 135 -31.06 -11.69 -19.66
C THR A 135 -31.56 -10.32 -20.09
N LEU A 136 -32.16 -10.25 -21.28
CA LEU A 136 -32.95 -9.09 -21.71
C LEU A 136 -34.35 -9.24 -21.12
N HIS A 137 -34.59 -8.57 -20.00
CA HIS A 137 -35.92 -8.46 -19.40
C HIS A 137 -36.72 -7.39 -20.14
N LYS A 138 -37.92 -7.74 -20.59
CA LYS A 138 -38.87 -6.86 -21.26
C LYS A 138 -40.16 -6.81 -20.45
N GLN A 139 -40.71 -5.61 -20.27
CA GLN A 139 -42.03 -5.38 -19.70
C GLN A 139 -42.90 -4.73 -20.78
N ILE A 140 -43.83 -5.51 -21.34
CA ILE A 140 -44.66 -5.11 -22.47
C ILE A 140 -45.95 -4.52 -21.93
N TYR A 141 -46.26 -3.27 -22.26
CA TYR A 141 -47.51 -2.59 -21.93
C TYR A 141 -48.41 -2.52 -23.16
N TYR A 142 -49.65 -3.01 -23.03
CA TYR A 142 -50.58 -3.09 -24.17
C TYR A 142 -52.03 -2.81 -23.75
N VAL A 143 -52.87 -2.48 -24.73
CA VAL A 143 -54.31 -2.29 -24.54
C VAL A 143 -55.05 -3.48 -25.13
N ASN A 144 -55.91 -4.13 -24.35
CA ASN A 144 -56.69 -5.29 -24.80
C ASN A 144 -57.96 -4.87 -25.58
N GLN A 145 -58.80 -5.82 -25.97
CA GLN A 145 -60.03 -5.55 -26.75
C GLN A 145 -61.09 -4.80 -25.94
N GLU A 146 -61.05 -4.88 -24.61
CA GLU A 146 -61.93 -4.17 -23.68
C GLU A 146 -61.41 -2.78 -23.27
N ASP A 147 -60.43 -2.23 -24.01
CA ASP A 147 -59.77 -0.95 -23.73
C ASP A 147 -59.12 -0.86 -22.32
N GLN A 148 -58.70 -2.00 -21.76
CA GLN A 148 -57.96 -2.06 -20.50
C GLN A 148 -56.44 -2.06 -20.76
N VAL A 149 -55.70 -1.33 -19.94
CA VAL A 149 -54.23 -1.38 -19.93
C VAL A 149 -53.78 -2.64 -19.17
N LYS A 150 -52.96 -3.45 -19.83
CA LYS A 150 -52.36 -4.68 -19.31
C LYS A 150 -50.86 -4.63 -19.47
N HIS A 151 -50.17 -5.50 -18.74
CA HIS A 151 -48.73 -5.66 -18.87
C HIS A 151 -48.33 -7.12 -18.71
N VAL A 152 -47.26 -7.51 -19.41
CA VAL A 152 -46.69 -8.87 -19.34
C VAL A 152 -45.17 -8.80 -19.43
N GLY A 153 -44.50 -9.60 -18.60
CA GLY A 153 -43.04 -9.71 -18.58
C GLY A 153 -42.57 -10.82 -19.52
N GLU A 154 -41.44 -10.60 -20.18
CA GLU A 154 -40.75 -11.58 -21.01
C GLU A 154 -39.24 -11.51 -20.70
N ASP A 155 -38.63 -12.64 -20.39
CA ASP A 155 -37.18 -12.75 -20.15
C ASP A 155 -36.53 -13.53 -21.29
N ILE A 156 -35.55 -12.92 -21.95
CA ILE A 156 -34.85 -13.53 -23.07
C ILE A 156 -33.35 -13.62 -22.75
N PRO A 157 -32.83 -14.83 -22.50
CA PRO A 157 -31.40 -15.00 -22.30
C PRO A 157 -30.66 -14.73 -23.61
N PHE A 158 -29.49 -14.11 -23.51
CA PHE A 158 -28.58 -13.93 -24.63
C PHE A 158 -27.15 -14.32 -24.24
N THR A 159 -26.39 -14.72 -25.25
CA THR A 159 -24.96 -15.03 -25.11
C THR A 159 -24.22 -14.46 -26.29
N LYS A 160 -23.07 -13.82 -26.03
CA LYS A 160 -22.20 -13.25 -27.05
C LYS A 160 -20.76 -13.55 -26.73
N THR A 161 -20.07 -14.17 -27.67
CA THR A 161 -18.61 -14.23 -27.65
C THR A 161 -18.05 -12.94 -28.27
N ILE A 162 -17.19 -12.27 -27.52
CA ILE A 162 -16.44 -11.09 -27.93
C ILE A 162 -15.00 -11.53 -28.16
N ASP A 163 -14.52 -11.40 -29.39
CA ASP A 163 -13.12 -11.64 -29.73
C ASP A 163 -12.32 -10.36 -29.47
N LEU A 164 -11.21 -10.48 -28.75
CA LEU A 164 -10.27 -9.38 -28.56
C LEU A 164 -9.52 -9.14 -29.86
N THR A 165 -9.24 -7.86 -30.15
CA THR A 165 -8.49 -7.46 -31.36
C THR A 165 -7.13 -8.18 -31.45
N GLU A 166 -6.44 -8.30 -30.31
CA GLU A 166 -5.17 -9.01 -30.18
C GLU A 166 -5.22 -9.87 -28.90
N PRO A 167 -4.61 -11.08 -28.88
CA PRO A 167 -4.45 -11.84 -27.65
C PRO A 167 -3.57 -11.09 -26.65
N GLU A 168 -4.03 -10.95 -25.41
CA GLU A 168 -3.30 -10.24 -24.36
C GLU A 168 -2.70 -11.24 -23.35
N PRO A 169 -1.42 -11.09 -22.97
CA PRO A 169 -0.77 -11.99 -22.01
C PRO A 169 -1.29 -11.77 -20.59
N VAL A 170 -1.47 -12.87 -19.87
CA VAL A 170 -1.94 -12.93 -18.48
C VAL A 170 -0.84 -13.55 -17.62
N MET A 171 -0.48 -12.92 -16.50
CA MET A 171 0.49 -13.46 -15.53
C MET A 171 -0.17 -14.49 -14.62
N ASP A 172 -1.35 -14.14 -14.11
CA ASP A 172 -2.16 -14.95 -13.21
C ASP A 172 -3.63 -14.86 -13.63
N ILE A 173 -4.20 -16.01 -13.94
CA ILE A 173 -5.59 -16.14 -14.40
C ILE A 173 -6.57 -15.78 -13.28
N ASP A 174 -6.22 -16.07 -12.03
CA ASP A 174 -7.09 -15.85 -10.87
C ASP A 174 -7.19 -14.35 -10.50
N ASP A 175 -6.28 -13.52 -11.00
CA ASP A 175 -6.28 -12.06 -10.81
C ASP A 175 -6.93 -11.31 -12.00
N VAL A 176 -7.53 -12.01 -12.98
CA VAL A 176 -8.26 -11.39 -14.11
C VAL A 176 -9.69 -11.04 -13.72
N GLU A 177 -10.04 -9.77 -13.91
CA GLU A 177 -11.35 -9.20 -13.62
C GLU A 177 -11.97 -8.60 -14.89
N ILE A 178 -13.29 -8.80 -15.07
CA ILE A 178 -14.06 -8.22 -16.16
C ILE A 178 -15.08 -7.24 -15.58
N GLN A 179 -15.12 -6.04 -16.15
CA GLN A 179 -16.03 -4.97 -15.75
C GLN A 179 -16.89 -4.53 -16.94
N PHE A 180 -18.18 -4.35 -16.69
CA PHE A 180 -19.11 -3.79 -17.68
C PHE A 180 -19.26 -2.29 -17.49
N HIS A 181 -19.18 -1.52 -18.58
CA HIS A 181 -19.38 -0.08 -18.55
C HIS A 181 -20.52 0.34 -19.47
N GLY A 182 -21.56 0.96 -18.90
CA GLY A 182 -22.59 1.65 -19.70
C GLY A 182 -23.37 0.75 -20.65
N THR A 183 -23.85 -0.40 -20.18
CA THR A 183 -24.73 -1.29 -20.94
C THR A 183 -25.97 -0.54 -21.45
N ARG A 184 -26.25 -0.66 -22.74
CA ARG A 184 -27.43 -0.04 -23.38
C ARG A 184 -28.26 -1.11 -24.05
N ALA A 185 -29.57 -0.91 -24.09
CA ALA A 185 -30.46 -1.75 -24.86
C ALA A 185 -31.53 -0.89 -25.54
N ASP A 186 -32.02 -1.36 -26.69
CA ASP A 186 -33.17 -0.80 -27.40
C ASP A 186 -34.05 -1.96 -27.92
N VAL A 187 -35.32 -1.69 -28.17
CA VAL A 187 -36.26 -2.67 -28.73
C VAL A 187 -37.15 -2.01 -29.77
N THR A 188 -37.24 -2.66 -30.92
CA THR A 188 -38.24 -2.34 -31.95
C THR A 188 -39.28 -3.45 -32.00
N TRP A 189 -40.53 -3.11 -32.29
CA TRP A 189 -41.62 -4.09 -32.30
C TRP A 189 -42.65 -3.82 -33.39
N ASP A 190 -43.34 -4.89 -33.79
CA ASP A 190 -44.48 -4.85 -34.69
C ASP A 190 -45.57 -5.83 -34.24
N LEU A 191 -46.81 -5.35 -34.12
CA LEU A 191 -47.97 -6.15 -33.73
C LEU A 191 -48.60 -6.77 -34.99
N VAL A 192 -48.00 -7.87 -35.46
CA VAL A 192 -48.40 -8.56 -36.70
C VAL A 192 -49.85 -9.04 -36.66
N ARG A 193 -50.32 -9.46 -35.47
CA ARG A 193 -51.72 -9.81 -35.20
C ARG A 193 -52.06 -9.43 -33.75
N ALA A 194 -53.35 -9.35 -33.42
CA ALA A 194 -53.81 -9.01 -32.07
C ALA A 194 -53.14 -9.81 -30.93
N SER A 195 -52.71 -11.06 -31.17
CA SER A 195 -51.97 -11.86 -30.17
C SER A 195 -50.49 -12.09 -30.48
N ARG A 196 -49.97 -11.63 -31.62
CA ARG A 196 -48.61 -11.97 -32.08
C ARG A 196 -47.77 -10.72 -32.25
N LEU A 197 -46.83 -10.55 -31.33
CA LEU A 197 -45.88 -9.44 -31.29
C LEU A 197 -44.51 -9.91 -31.79
N GLN A 198 -44.00 -9.27 -32.83
CA GLN A 198 -42.63 -9.49 -33.31
C GLN A 198 -41.73 -8.39 -32.75
N GLN A 199 -40.58 -8.77 -32.21
CA GLN A 199 -39.66 -7.84 -31.53
C GLN A 199 -38.23 -8.09 -31.98
N THR A 200 -37.49 -7.02 -32.16
CA THR A 200 -36.04 -7.03 -32.36
C THR A 200 -35.40 -6.19 -31.27
N GLY A 201 -34.80 -6.86 -30.30
CA GLY A 201 -34.01 -6.24 -29.24
C GLY A 201 -32.55 -6.09 -29.66
N VAL A 202 -31.93 -4.98 -29.30
CA VAL A 202 -30.50 -4.72 -29.51
C VAL A 202 -29.88 -4.42 -28.16
N VAL A 203 -28.87 -5.18 -27.76
CA VAL A 203 -28.09 -4.97 -26.53
C VAL A 203 -26.66 -4.61 -26.92
N ILE A 204 -26.14 -3.51 -26.36
CA ILE A 204 -24.76 -3.06 -26.52
C ILE A 204 -24.06 -3.23 -25.17
N VAL A 205 -23.03 -4.07 -25.16
CA VAL A 205 -22.18 -4.33 -23.99
C VAL A 205 -20.78 -3.83 -24.25
N ARG A 206 -20.21 -3.10 -23.30
CA ARG A 206 -18.79 -2.71 -23.30
C ARG A 206 -18.10 -3.39 -22.15
N VAL A 207 -17.13 -4.24 -22.47
CA VAL A 207 -16.35 -5.04 -21.53
C VAL A 207 -14.97 -4.45 -21.38
N LYS A 208 -14.52 -4.30 -20.14
CA LYS A 208 -13.16 -3.93 -19.79
C LYS A 208 -12.53 -5.07 -19.02
N ILE A 209 -11.43 -5.60 -19.55
CA ILE A 209 -10.69 -6.71 -18.98
C ILE A 209 -9.44 -6.16 -18.33
N SER A 210 -9.23 -6.46 -17.06
CA SER A 210 -8.04 -6.04 -16.32
C SER A 210 -7.47 -7.18 -15.48
N GLU A 211 -6.17 -7.16 -15.27
CA GLU A 211 -5.49 -8.08 -14.38
C GLU A 211 -4.88 -7.32 -13.21
N GLN A 212 -5.10 -7.79 -11.99
CA GLN A 212 -4.52 -7.20 -10.80
C GLN A 212 -3.04 -7.58 -10.68
N ARG A 213 -2.13 -6.63 -10.89
CA ARG A 213 -0.67 -6.90 -10.85
C ARG A 213 0.00 -6.22 -9.67
N GLN A 214 0.97 -6.91 -9.09
CA GLN A 214 1.85 -6.31 -8.07
C GLN A 214 3.12 -5.79 -8.72
N ILE A 215 3.26 -4.47 -8.78
CA ILE A 215 4.42 -3.80 -9.40
C ILE A 215 5.26 -3.08 -8.35
N MET A 216 6.58 -3.02 -8.58
CA MET A 216 7.49 -2.20 -7.78
C MET A 216 7.55 -0.80 -8.39
N VAL A 217 7.26 0.22 -7.58
CA VAL A 217 7.38 1.63 -7.98
C VAL A 217 8.43 2.32 -7.12
N ALA A 218 9.26 3.14 -7.75
CA ALA A 218 10.15 4.04 -7.04
C ALA A 218 9.32 5.22 -6.53
N VAL A 219 9.38 5.49 -5.23
CA VAL A 219 8.84 6.71 -4.64
C VAL A 219 9.96 7.70 -4.38
N CYS A 220 9.67 8.97 -4.66
CA CYS A 220 10.57 10.06 -4.33
C CYS A 220 10.76 10.13 -2.80
N PRO A 221 11.97 10.42 -2.31
CA PRO A 221 12.18 10.65 -0.89
C PRO A 221 11.29 11.81 -0.41
N GLY A 222 10.59 11.60 0.70
CA GLY A 222 9.85 12.68 1.37
C GLY A 222 10.80 13.72 1.96
N GLU A 223 10.25 14.76 2.57
CA GLU A 223 11.04 15.79 3.27
C GLU A 223 12.08 15.15 4.21
N ALA A 224 13.36 15.47 4.02
CA ALA A 224 14.48 14.86 4.74
C ALA A 224 14.47 15.19 6.25
N CYS A 225 13.81 16.27 6.65
CA CYS A 225 13.69 16.65 8.05
C CYS A 225 12.33 17.30 8.26
N PRO A 226 11.26 16.50 8.43
CA PRO A 226 9.96 17.06 8.75
C PRO A 226 10.02 17.62 10.17
N THR A 227 10.26 18.93 10.28
CA THR A 227 10.29 19.62 11.57
C THR A 227 8.98 19.39 12.32
N ASN A 228 9.06 19.19 13.64
CA ASN A 228 7.91 18.92 14.53
C ASN A 228 7.15 17.61 14.30
N ARG A 229 7.70 16.66 13.52
CA ARG A 229 7.12 15.32 13.42
C ARG A 229 7.90 14.34 14.29
N ASN A 230 7.19 13.64 15.18
CA ASN A 230 7.77 12.55 15.96
C ASN A 230 8.08 11.36 15.03
N LEU A 231 9.32 10.87 15.11
CA LEU A 231 9.79 9.70 14.36
C LEU A 231 9.49 8.39 15.07
N LEU A 232 9.08 8.45 16.33
CA LEU A 232 8.65 7.31 17.14
C LEU A 232 7.17 6.99 16.90
N ARG A 233 6.83 5.72 17.00
CA ARG A 233 5.46 5.20 16.96
C ARG A 233 4.99 4.93 18.38
N ASP A 234 3.72 5.23 18.66
CA ASP A 234 3.11 5.11 19.99
C ASP A 234 3.98 5.72 21.11
N PRO A 235 4.26 7.04 21.03
CA PRO A 235 5.15 7.72 21.96
C PRO A 235 4.64 7.78 23.41
N GLY A 236 3.33 7.74 23.61
CA GLY A 236 2.69 7.68 24.94
C GLY A 236 2.59 6.27 25.52
N PHE A 237 3.03 5.23 24.78
CA PHE A 237 2.88 3.84 25.20
C PHE A 237 1.41 3.48 25.50
N GLU A 238 0.52 3.71 24.54
CA GLU A 238 -0.92 3.46 24.69
C GLU A 238 -1.35 2.06 24.23
N GLN A 239 -0.54 1.39 23.42
CA GLN A 239 -0.90 0.11 22.80
C GLN A 239 -0.14 -1.05 23.43
N TRP A 240 -0.86 -2.00 24.04
CA TRP A 240 -0.26 -3.12 24.79
C TRP A 240 -0.90 -4.48 24.45
N ILE A 241 -0.09 -5.53 24.52
CA ILE A 241 -0.56 -6.93 24.61
C ILE A 241 -0.03 -7.50 25.93
N GLY A 242 -0.90 -7.68 26.92
CA GLY A 242 -0.47 -7.98 28.29
C GLY A 242 0.45 -6.87 28.82
N ASP A 243 1.60 -7.23 29.38
CA ASP A 243 2.61 -6.29 29.90
C ASP A 243 3.72 -5.97 28.90
N THR A 244 3.48 -6.16 27.60
CA THR A 244 4.42 -5.79 26.54
C THR A 244 3.82 -4.72 25.61
N PRO A 245 4.51 -3.58 25.39
CA PRO A 245 4.05 -2.56 24.47
C PRO A 245 4.11 -3.06 23.02
N LEU A 246 3.07 -2.79 22.23
CA LEU A 246 2.88 -3.40 20.91
C LEU A 246 3.92 -2.93 19.88
N LEU A 247 4.30 -1.66 19.95
CA LEU A 247 5.17 -1.01 18.95
C LEU A 247 6.59 -0.77 19.44
N TRP A 248 6.90 -1.20 20.66
CA TRP A 248 8.21 -1.06 21.31
C TRP A 248 8.73 -2.44 21.73
N GLY A 249 10.02 -2.67 21.55
CA GLY A 249 10.69 -3.77 22.26
C GLY A 249 10.83 -3.39 23.73
N ALA A 250 10.72 -4.38 24.63
CA ALA A 250 10.79 -4.12 26.05
C ALA A 250 11.40 -5.29 26.83
N THR A 251 12.03 -4.97 27.96
CA THR A 251 12.61 -5.94 28.90
C THR A 251 12.34 -5.48 30.33
N ASN A 252 11.81 -6.36 31.17
CA ASN A 252 11.50 -6.09 32.59
C ASN A 252 10.61 -4.83 32.78
N VAL A 253 9.50 -4.78 32.05
CA VAL A 253 8.56 -3.66 32.06
C VAL A 253 7.19 -4.09 32.57
N PHE A 254 6.36 -3.11 32.93
CA PHE A 254 4.96 -3.30 33.27
C PHE A 254 4.11 -2.18 32.68
N ARG A 255 2.82 -2.44 32.45
CA ARG A 255 1.88 -1.43 31.99
C ARG A 255 1.43 -0.55 33.15
N ALA A 256 1.84 0.72 33.16
CA ALA A 256 1.32 1.69 34.10
C ALA A 256 -0.06 2.21 33.64
N SER A 257 -0.94 2.53 34.59
CA SER A 257 -2.30 3.02 34.32
C SER A 257 -2.77 3.96 35.44
N ASN A 258 -3.89 4.67 35.22
CA ASN A 258 -4.54 5.55 36.21
C ASN A 258 -3.65 6.73 36.63
N ASP A 259 -3.47 6.94 37.94
CA ASP A 259 -2.66 7.99 38.55
C ASP A 259 -1.16 7.86 38.23
N LEU A 260 -0.77 6.76 37.58
CA LEU A 260 0.59 6.54 37.16
C LEU A 260 0.96 7.20 35.82
N VAL A 261 -0.04 7.60 35.03
CA VAL A 261 0.11 8.04 33.63
C VAL A 261 0.21 9.56 33.56
N ARG A 262 0.99 10.09 32.60
CA ARG A 262 1.09 11.54 32.37
C ARG A 262 0.00 12.02 31.43
N THR A 263 -0.13 11.36 30.27
CA THR A 263 -1.17 11.65 29.28
C THR A 263 -1.76 10.36 28.71
N GLY A 264 -3.01 10.41 28.27
CA GLY A 264 -3.68 9.20 27.77
C GLY A 264 -4.06 8.21 28.87
N ALA A 265 -4.02 6.91 28.57
CA ALA A 265 -4.54 5.86 29.43
C ALA A 265 -3.45 4.94 30.00
N HIS A 266 -2.28 4.87 29.35
CA HIS A 266 -1.21 3.96 29.70
C HIS A 266 0.17 4.63 29.62
N ALA A 267 1.14 4.06 30.33
CA ALA A 267 2.55 4.47 30.26
C ALA A 267 3.45 3.25 30.48
N ALA A 268 4.74 3.37 30.16
CA ALA A 268 5.69 2.27 30.33
C ALA A 268 6.37 2.34 31.71
N GLY A 269 6.09 1.37 32.57
CA GLY A 269 6.83 1.14 33.81
C GLY A 269 8.09 0.31 33.56
N LEU A 270 9.24 0.80 33.98
CA LEU A 270 10.53 0.11 33.96
C LEU A 270 10.84 -0.44 35.36
N GLY A 271 11.28 -1.69 35.41
CA GLY A 271 11.65 -2.37 36.65
C GLY A 271 10.49 -3.11 37.30
N LEU A 272 9.75 -3.94 36.54
CA LEU A 272 8.73 -4.83 37.13
C LEU A 272 9.33 -5.63 38.30
N ASP A 273 10.52 -6.18 38.07
CA ASP A 273 11.49 -6.49 39.12
C ASP A 273 12.46 -5.32 39.28
N PRO A 274 12.38 -4.53 40.37
CA PRO A 274 13.24 -3.35 40.56
C PRO A 274 14.71 -3.72 40.82
N THR A 275 15.03 -4.99 41.07
CA THR A 275 16.42 -5.45 41.28
C THR A 275 17.16 -5.78 39.97
N LEU A 276 16.45 -5.75 38.84
CA LEU A 276 16.98 -6.07 37.52
C LEU A 276 16.92 -4.87 36.57
N PRO A 277 17.83 -4.78 35.58
CA PRO A 277 17.77 -3.73 34.57
C PRO A 277 16.50 -3.86 33.73
N ALA A 278 16.01 -2.74 33.24
CA ALA A 278 14.81 -2.66 32.42
C ALA A 278 15.00 -1.70 31.25
N ALA A 279 14.27 -1.90 30.16
CA ALA A 279 14.36 -1.02 29.01
C ALA A 279 13.13 -1.09 28.11
N VAL A 280 12.87 0.01 27.41
CA VAL A 280 12.04 0.07 26.21
C VAL A 280 12.88 0.59 25.05
N PHE A 281 12.66 0.05 23.86
CA PHE A 281 13.42 0.46 22.67
C PHE A 281 12.60 0.36 21.39
N GLN A 282 12.90 1.22 20.42
CA GLN A 282 12.24 1.23 19.12
C GLN A 282 13.20 1.64 18.01
N THR A 283 13.10 0.95 16.88
CA THR A 283 13.87 1.26 15.67
C THR A 283 13.11 2.25 14.78
N THR A 284 13.80 3.28 14.30
CA THR A 284 13.28 4.26 13.33
C THR A 284 14.15 4.31 12.08
N ARG A 285 13.50 4.27 10.90
CA ARG A 285 14.13 4.23 9.57
C ARG A 285 14.02 5.57 8.81
N ARG A 286 13.63 6.63 9.53
CA ARG A 286 13.47 7.99 8.98
C ARG A 286 14.58 8.90 9.50
N ILE A 287 15.80 8.36 9.48
CA ILE A 287 17.02 9.07 9.85
C ILE A 287 17.73 9.46 8.57
N ASN A 288 18.26 10.68 8.53
CA ASN A 288 19.02 11.24 7.44
C ASN A 288 20.36 11.72 7.99
N THR A 289 21.37 11.68 7.15
CA THR A 289 22.73 12.13 7.47
C THR A 289 22.76 13.65 7.61
N ASP A 290 23.76 14.20 8.31
CA ASP A 290 23.89 15.65 8.57
C ASP A 290 22.75 16.33 9.35
N PHE A 291 21.81 15.58 9.93
CA PHE A 291 20.74 16.14 10.77
C PHE A 291 21.00 15.90 12.26
N VAL A 292 20.62 16.89 13.06
CA VAL A 292 20.57 16.77 14.52
C VAL A 292 19.15 16.42 14.93
N TYR A 293 19.03 15.44 15.81
CA TYR A 293 17.77 14.98 16.38
C TYR A 293 17.73 15.28 17.88
N ARG A 294 16.54 15.46 18.42
CA ARG A 294 16.30 15.61 19.86
C ARG A 294 15.40 14.48 20.32
N LEU A 295 15.93 13.62 21.18
CA LEU A 295 15.17 12.63 21.93
C LEU A 295 14.70 13.29 23.22
N CYS A 296 13.39 13.33 23.49
CA CYS A 296 12.85 13.73 24.78
C CYS A 296 11.82 12.72 25.26
N PHE A 297 11.69 12.55 26.57
CA PHE A 297 10.64 11.74 27.18
C PHE A 297 10.36 12.26 28.58
N TRP A 298 9.18 11.95 29.11
CA TRP A 298 8.83 12.28 30.48
C TRP A 298 9.04 11.07 31.35
N ALA A 299 9.67 11.27 32.50
CA ALA A 299 9.84 10.20 33.47
C ALA A 299 9.59 10.67 34.90
N ARG A 300 9.22 9.73 35.74
CA ARG A 300 9.14 9.88 37.20
C ARG A 300 9.55 8.58 37.88
N LYS A 301 10.02 8.66 39.12
CA LYS A 301 10.28 7.47 39.93
C LYS A 301 9.06 7.06 40.73
N LEU A 302 8.94 5.76 40.96
CA LEU A 302 7.90 5.13 41.77
C LEU A 302 8.56 4.28 42.86
N ALA A 303 8.12 4.45 44.09
CA ALA A 303 8.58 3.69 45.24
C ALA A 303 7.40 2.87 45.80
N PRO A 304 7.24 1.60 45.39
CA PRO A 304 6.17 0.74 45.92
C PRO A 304 6.43 0.28 47.36
N ALA A 305 7.68 0.33 47.84
CA ALA A 305 8.06 -0.10 49.19
C ALA A 305 7.80 0.99 50.25
N LEU A 306 7.50 0.55 51.48
CA LEU A 306 7.30 1.44 52.64
C LEU A 306 8.57 2.18 53.08
N THR A 307 9.74 1.60 52.79
CA THR A 307 11.07 2.18 53.00
C THR A 307 11.82 2.18 51.67
N PRO A 308 11.68 3.23 50.85
CA PRO A 308 12.29 3.28 49.53
C PRO A 308 13.81 3.33 49.62
N GLU A 309 14.46 2.42 48.90
CA GLU A 309 15.88 2.44 48.61
C GLU A 309 16.00 2.56 47.08
N CYS A 310 16.20 3.78 46.59
CA CYS A 310 16.37 4.03 45.17
C CYS A 310 17.86 4.05 44.85
N ASP A 311 18.30 3.10 44.03
CA ASP A 311 19.67 3.05 43.51
C ASP A 311 19.61 2.58 42.05
N PHE A 312 19.37 3.54 41.16
CA PHE A 312 19.27 3.27 39.73
C PHE A 312 19.82 4.43 38.91
N THR A 313 20.15 4.14 37.66
CA THR A 313 20.51 5.14 36.64
C THR A 313 19.57 5.00 35.46
N LEU A 314 18.89 6.10 35.10
CA LEU A 314 18.05 6.19 33.92
C LEU A 314 18.92 6.66 32.75
N GLU A 315 19.02 5.86 31.69
CA GLU A 315 19.78 6.17 30.48
C GLU A 315 18.83 6.33 29.29
N ALA A 316 19.05 7.37 28.49
CA ALA A 316 18.52 7.48 27.14
C ALA A 316 19.65 7.37 26.14
N GLN A 317 19.47 6.53 25.13
CA GLN A 317 20.49 6.19 24.15
C GLN A 317 19.88 6.17 22.75
N VAL A 318 20.63 6.70 21.79
CA VAL A 318 20.34 6.57 20.36
C VAL A 318 21.56 5.96 19.69
N THR A 319 21.36 4.81 19.05
CA THR A 319 22.39 4.08 18.31
C THR A 319 22.08 4.13 16.83
N PHE A 320 23.05 4.53 16.00
CA PHE A 320 22.92 4.64 14.55
C PHE A 320 23.55 3.43 13.86
N PHE A 321 22.91 2.94 12.81
CA PHE A 321 23.33 1.76 12.05
C PHE A 321 23.32 2.03 10.55
N ASP A 322 24.19 1.33 9.82
CA ASP A 322 24.16 1.27 8.35
C ASP A 322 23.10 0.28 7.83
N SER A 323 23.02 0.11 6.51
CA SER A 323 22.11 -0.87 5.88
C SER A 323 22.48 -2.32 6.15
N ASP A 324 23.74 -2.58 6.52
CA ASP A 324 24.30 -3.90 6.78
C ASP A 324 24.23 -4.29 8.27
N HIS A 325 23.54 -3.48 9.09
CA HIS A 325 23.36 -3.63 10.53
C HIS A 325 24.63 -3.41 11.37
N ASN A 326 25.67 -2.80 10.80
CA ASN A 326 26.84 -2.39 11.58
C ASN A 326 26.51 -1.10 12.32
N GLN A 327 26.97 -1.04 13.57
CA GLN A 327 26.84 0.14 14.40
C GLN A 327 27.82 1.24 13.92
N ILE A 328 27.30 2.42 13.60
CA ILE A 328 28.08 3.59 13.18
C ILE A 328 28.45 4.45 14.39
N ASP A 329 27.47 4.79 15.22
CA ASP A 329 27.64 5.71 16.34
C ASP A 329 26.63 5.41 17.46
N VAL A 330 26.98 5.79 18.70
CA VAL A 330 26.13 5.67 19.90
C VAL A 330 26.26 6.95 20.70
N GLN A 331 25.14 7.59 20.96
CA GLN A 331 25.08 8.77 21.82
C GLN A 331 24.08 8.50 22.94
N SER A 332 24.49 8.73 24.19
CA SER A 332 23.63 8.54 25.34
C SER A 332 23.81 9.61 26.42
N GLN A 333 22.80 9.74 27.26
CA GLN A 333 22.81 10.55 28.46
C GLN A 333 22.13 9.80 29.59
N SER A 334 22.73 9.89 30.78
CA SER A 334 22.29 9.19 31.97
C SER A 334 21.98 10.16 33.10
N TRP A 335 21.00 9.80 33.91
CA TRP A 335 20.54 10.53 35.09
C TRP A 335 20.48 9.59 36.29
N SER A 336 21.03 9.99 37.43
CA SER A 336 20.91 9.22 38.68
C SER A 336 19.50 9.32 39.25
N ASP A 337 19.16 8.42 40.17
CA ASP A 337 17.84 8.40 40.82
C ASP A 337 17.49 9.75 41.51
N ASP A 338 18.48 10.45 42.07
CA ASP A 338 18.31 11.78 42.68
C ASP A 338 17.81 12.83 41.68
N GLN A 339 18.16 12.67 40.40
CA GLN A 339 17.77 13.59 39.33
C GLN A 339 16.38 13.28 38.76
N VAL A 340 15.82 12.12 39.11
CA VAL A 340 14.49 11.64 38.71
C VAL A 340 13.49 11.83 39.86
N PRO A 341 12.59 12.83 39.77
CA PRO A 341 11.63 13.12 40.84
C PRO A 341 10.45 12.14 40.85
N PHE A 342 9.67 12.16 41.93
CA PHE A 342 8.40 11.42 42.05
C PHE A 342 7.27 12.00 41.18
N ASN A 343 7.39 13.27 40.78
CA ASN A 343 6.53 13.89 39.77
C ASN A 343 7.17 13.78 38.39
N TYR A 344 6.37 13.88 37.34
CA TYR A 344 6.89 13.87 35.96
C TYR A 344 7.83 15.05 35.70
N LYS A 345 9.01 14.73 35.15
CA LYS A 345 9.98 15.68 34.63
C LYS A 345 10.40 15.24 33.22
N GLN A 346 10.64 16.21 32.35
CA GLN A 346 11.13 15.94 31.00
C GLN A 346 12.64 15.77 30.99
N PHE A 347 13.11 14.76 30.27
CA PHE A 347 14.50 14.46 30.01
C PHE A 347 14.74 14.52 28.50
N CYS A 348 15.84 15.12 28.07
CA CYS A 348 16.16 15.29 26.66
C CYS A 348 17.64 15.03 26.39
N LEU A 349 17.92 14.50 25.21
CA LEU A 349 19.24 14.23 24.66
C LEU A 349 19.25 14.69 23.19
N ASP A 350 20.18 15.56 22.83
CA ASP A 350 20.43 15.92 21.43
C ASP A 350 21.46 14.95 20.85
N VAL A 351 21.16 14.40 19.67
CA VAL A 351 22.00 13.41 18.98
C VAL A 351 22.28 13.80 17.53
N GLY A 352 23.46 13.42 17.06
CA GLY A 352 23.97 13.78 15.74
C GLY A 352 24.73 15.12 15.71
N PRO A 353 25.10 15.64 14.54
CA PRO A 353 24.86 15.06 13.21
C PRO A 353 25.64 13.76 13.02
N VAL A 354 25.08 12.84 12.24
CA VAL A 354 25.67 11.53 12.00
C VAL A 354 26.23 11.47 10.58
N ASN A 355 27.35 10.77 10.44
CA ASN A 355 28.11 10.63 9.19
C ASN A 355 27.30 9.99 8.06
N ASP A 356 27.84 10.11 6.85
CA ASP A 356 27.30 9.45 5.67
C ASP A 356 27.23 7.92 5.84
N GLY A 357 26.13 7.31 5.39
CA GLY A 357 25.90 5.85 5.46
C GLY A 357 24.90 5.38 6.52
N VAL A 358 24.30 6.27 7.30
CA VAL A 358 23.23 5.90 8.26
C VAL A 358 21.96 5.48 7.54
N SER A 359 21.42 4.32 7.90
CA SER A 359 20.15 3.81 7.38
C SER A 359 19.02 3.89 8.42
N TYR A 360 19.31 3.59 9.69
CA TYR A 360 18.31 3.60 10.76
C TYR A 360 18.95 3.87 12.13
N ALA A 361 18.11 4.23 13.10
CA ALA A 361 18.51 4.38 14.49
C ALA A 361 17.66 3.53 15.44
N LEU A 362 18.28 3.05 16.52
CA LEU A 362 17.62 2.43 17.66
C LEU A 362 17.58 3.44 18.80
N VAL A 363 16.37 3.82 19.21
CA VAL A 363 16.15 4.59 20.45
C VAL A 363 15.95 3.61 21.59
N ARG A 364 16.65 3.79 22.70
CA ARG A 364 16.55 2.97 23.90
C ARG A 364 16.46 3.87 25.14
N ILE A 365 15.47 3.63 25.98
CA ILE A 365 15.33 4.23 27.31
C ILE A 365 15.42 3.09 28.31
N ALA A 366 16.38 3.16 29.23
CA ALA A 366 16.72 2.06 30.11
C ALA A 366 16.94 2.50 31.55
N MET A 367 16.50 1.67 32.47
CA MET A 367 16.83 1.74 33.89
C MET A 367 17.91 0.70 34.16
N HIS A 368 19.07 1.17 34.61
CA HIS A 368 20.18 0.34 35.07
C HIS A 368 20.20 0.32 36.59
N VAL A 369 20.48 -0.84 37.16
CA VAL A 369 20.55 -1.05 38.61
C VAL A 369 21.88 -1.72 38.96
N PRO A 370 22.54 -1.33 40.06
CA PRO A 370 23.78 -1.98 40.48
C PRO A 370 23.53 -3.41 40.94
N VAL A 371 24.31 -4.36 40.40
CA VAL A 371 24.20 -5.76 40.77
C VAL A 371 24.83 -5.97 42.16
N GLY A 372 24.04 -6.48 43.11
CA GLY A 372 24.52 -6.82 44.45
C GLY A 372 24.56 -5.66 45.46
N ALA A 373 23.88 -4.54 45.17
CA ALA A 373 23.72 -3.44 46.13
C ALA A 373 23.04 -3.91 47.43
N THR A 374 23.47 -3.37 48.57
CA THR A 374 22.89 -3.63 49.89
C THR A 374 22.63 -2.30 50.61
N PRO A 375 21.36 -1.86 50.75
CA PRO A 375 20.13 -2.57 50.35
C PRO A 375 19.94 -2.58 48.82
N PRO A 376 19.19 -3.55 48.27
CA PRO A 376 18.92 -3.59 46.84
C PRO A 376 17.96 -2.47 46.43
N ASN A 377 18.09 -1.99 45.18
CA ASN A 377 17.13 -1.06 44.61
C ASN A 377 15.71 -1.64 44.65
N ASN A 378 14.78 -0.87 45.20
CA ASN A 378 13.35 -1.20 45.23
C ASN A 378 12.49 -0.15 44.55
N CYS A 379 13.11 0.81 43.85
CA CYS A 379 12.42 1.84 43.08
C CYS A 379 12.31 1.47 41.60
N GLN A 380 11.25 1.98 40.99
CA GLN A 380 10.88 1.78 39.58
C GLN A 380 10.86 3.14 38.87
N VAL A 381 10.84 3.14 37.54
CA VAL A 381 10.71 4.37 36.74
C VAL A 381 9.52 4.24 35.81
N ILE A 382 8.66 5.24 35.74
CA ILE A 382 7.60 5.30 34.73
C ILE A 382 8.00 6.31 33.67
N VAL A 383 7.89 5.91 32.41
CA VAL A 383 8.22 6.68 31.21
C VAL A 383 6.95 6.88 30.37
N ASP A 384 6.78 8.09 29.88
CA ASP A 384 5.64 8.50 29.06
C ASP A 384 6.07 9.58 28.05
N ASP A 385 5.29 9.77 26.99
CA ASP A 385 5.43 10.84 26.00
C ASP A 385 6.85 11.00 25.42
N ALA A 386 7.37 9.91 24.88
CA ALA A 386 8.65 9.87 24.19
C ALA A 386 8.58 10.57 22.82
N SER A 387 9.65 11.24 22.41
CA SER A 387 9.70 11.92 21.13
C SER A 387 11.10 11.91 20.57
N LEU A 388 11.24 11.59 19.29
CA LEU A 388 12.46 11.81 18.54
C LEU A 388 12.10 12.72 17.38
N VAL A 389 12.61 13.95 17.40
CA VAL A 389 12.29 14.97 16.39
C VAL A 389 13.57 15.47 15.73
N CYS A 390 13.48 15.71 14.42
CA CYS A 390 14.56 16.41 13.70
C CYS A 390 14.48 17.91 14.03
N ILE A 391 15.59 18.49 14.51
CA ILE A 391 15.62 19.90 14.95
C ILE A 391 16.24 20.84 13.93
N ARG A 392 17.33 20.44 13.28
CA ARG A 392 18.03 21.23 12.26
C ARG A 392 19.01 20.37 11.46
N ARG A 393 19.35 20.85 10.27
CA ARG A 393 20.56 20.40 9.57
C ARG A 393 21.79 21.02 10.26
N ARG A 394 22.92 20.31 10.19
CA ARG A 394 24.21 20.74 10.73
C ARG A 394 24.54 22.18 10.35
#